data_AF-A0A0L0S2M2-F1
#
_entry.id   AF-A0A0L0S2M2-F1
#
_cell.length_a   1.000
_cell.length_b   1.000
_cell.length_c   1.000
_cell.angle_alpha   90.00
_cell.angle_beta   90.00
_cell.angle_gamma   90.00
#
_symmetry.space_group_name_H-M   'P 1'
#
loop_
_entity.id
_entity.type
_entity.pdbx_description
1 polymer ?
#
loop_
_entity_poly.entity_id
_entity_poly.type
_entity_poly.pdbx_seq_one_letter_code
_entity_poly.pdbx_strand_id
1 'polypeptide(L)'
;MSSTTGTPLPSPPPVHAKAKKVIDVLNDGLVDRDECIRVLLLGLLTGQNVLVLGPPGTAKSKVVTDLFNRVEATNYKNVLHASISPETLVGPVDLELLKTKSQISVNTKGMLPTGQLVFLDEIFKASRNVLSILLSILNERIFVNGPISQAVPLHFAVGASNEVFLDPAQSPLLDRFPLRVLVDGLDVAKRRELTMGIPRKRPHRDYLIARAAAAKAAKAAEQNQSKLDDEFVAPSDPEKINLVADIFAMLDAVDSKKSDPLPEDVQALLFALVDYANRLDLTGTEAKMPKTHTTRTQEVYCGDVITNRGVVMFTDMLRIMAYLHGRAKSPCIFDLYPLVYMAWRTNDQRTTITAHIVAALIVALPELVVKHGAAWAYAAIRDHLFVPKAVKAVLVSHLLADMIRAGLGDEALEALTQQPLVDPSVNESAAIRPAVLLGHAGLLTRLRVDDRVKDTMPKWDKDAKKLRDEMDAQKAAEAKRIADDELAKRRADAMPIAEAEIKRLQKLQLEKQRSELKQKLAVSEQRWKQRKDDFNNDNQEIAHDHNRRHEAMKAKLASAGIGEQHPSFDGFVKNNEHITHGMWAKRAEQEKAAGKLESEEREAMHQLIAEVEQKLAAL
;
A
#
# COMPACT_ATOMS: atom_id res chain seq x y z
N MET A 1 12.21 0.51 29.15
CA MET A 1 10.76 0.72 29.37
C MET A 1 10.17 -0.62 29.77
N SER A 2 9.30 -0.63 30.77
CA SER A 2 8.87 -1.82 31.52
C SER A 2 8.22 -2.88 30.63
N SER A 3 8.48 -4.14 30.97
CA SER A 3 7.77 -5.35 30.53
C SER A 3 6.25 -5.11 30.42
N THR A 4 5.76 -4.84 29.22
CA THR A 4 4.34 -4.89 28.92
C THR A 4 3.96 -6.36 28.95
N THR A 5 3.40 -6.81 30.07
CA THR A 5 2.72 -8.10 30.18
C THR A 5 1.57 -8.10 29.18
N GLY A 6 1.83 -8.58 27.97
CA GLY A 6 0.84 -8.70 26.92
C GLY A 6 -0.34 -9.54 27.41
N THR A 7 -1.55 -9.10 27.10
CA THR A 7 -2.77 -9.85 27.42
C THR A 7 -2.65 -11.25 26.81
N PRO A 8 -2.69 -12.35 27.59
CA PRO A 8 -2.59 -13.68 27.01
C PRO A 8 -3.76 -13.91 26.05
N LEU A 9 -3.53 -14.64 24.96
CA LEU A 9 -4.62 -15.00 24.05
C LEU A 9 -5.69 -15.76 24.86
N PRO A 10 -6.97 -15.33 24.81
CA PRO A 10 -8.06 -16.05 25.44
C PRO A 10 -8.17 -17.48 24.90
N SER A 11 -8.67 -18.40 25.73
CA SER A 11 -8.80 -19.81 25.36
C SER A 11 -9.70 -19.98 24.14
N PRO A 12 -9.24 -20.63 23.05
CA PRO A 12 -10.04 -20.82 21.86
C PRO A 12 -11.20 -21.80 22.12
N PRO A 13 -12.30 -21.72 21.34
CA PRO A 13 -13.40 -22.65 21.45
C PRO A 13 -12.97 -24.11 21.16
N PRO A 14 -13.70 -25.12 21.67
CA PRO A 14 -13.37 -26.55 21.46
C PRO A 14 -13.21 -26.93 19.98
N VAL A 15 -13.95 -26.25 19.09
CA VAL A 15 -13.90 -26.43 17.64
C VAL A 15 -12.50 -26.17 17.08
N HIS A 16 -11.73 -25.22 17.64
CA HIS A 16 -10.36 -24.94 17.22
C HIS A 16 -9.44 -26.15 17.43
N ALA A 17 -9.53 -26.80 18.59
CA ALA A 17 -8.72 -27.97 18.90
C ALA A 17 -9.08 -29.16 18.00
N LYS A 18 -10.38 -29.37 17.72
CA LYS A 18 -10.86 -30.38 16.76
C LYS A 18 -10.36 -30.09 15.34
N ALA A 19 -10.49 -28.85 14.88
CA ALA A 19 -10.01 -28.39 13.58
C ALA A 19 -8.49 -28.60 13.42
N LYS A 20 -7.71 -28.26 14.45
CA LYS A 20 -6.25 -28.49 14.48
C LYS A 20 -5.92 -29.99 14.38
N LYS A 21 -6.60 -30.84 15.16
CA LYS A 21 -6.42 -32.30 15.11
C LYS A 21 -6.73 -32.86 13.71
N VAL A 22 -7.78 -32.36 13.06
CA VAL A 22 -8.11 -32.75 11.67
C VAL A 22 -7.01 -32.33 10.69
N ILE A 23 -6.46 -31.12 10.80
CA ILE A 23 -5.34 -30.66 9.96
C ILE A 23 -4.13 -31.59 10.13
N ASP A 24 -3.74 -31.89 11.37
CA ASP A 24 -2.56 -32.70 11.66
C ASP A 24 -2.72 -34.12 11.12
N VAL A 25 -3.87 -34.76 11.36
CA VAL A 25 -4.18 -36.11 10.88
C VAL A 25 -4.24 -36.19 9.34
N LEU A 26 -4.76 -35.16 8.67
CA LEU A 26 -4.81 -35.13 7.21
C LEU A 26 -3.42 -34.90 6.60
N ASN A 27 -2.60 -34.05 7.23
CA ASN A 27 -1.22 -33.81 6.80
C ASN A 27 -0.34 -35.06 6.92
N ASP A 28 -0.53 -35.89 7.96
CA ASP A 28 0.22 -37.15 8.10
C ASP A 28 -0.06 -38.14 6.96
N GLY A 29 -1.26 -38.07 6.36
CA GLY A 29 -1.68 -38.96 5.27
C GLY A 29 -1.46 -38.41 3.86
N LEU A 30 -1.05 -37.14 3.71
CA LEU A 30 -1.03 -36.42 2.44
C LEU A 30 0.24 -35.57 2.31
N VAL A 31 1.07 -35.90 1.31
CA VAL A 31 2.29 -35.13 1.02
C VAL A 31 1.93 -33.82 0.31
N ASP A 32 2.40 -32.70 0.86
CA ASP A 32 2.29 -31.35 0.27
C ASP A 32 0.86 -30.86 0.04
N ARG A 33 -0.05 -31.11 0.98
CA ARG A 33 -1.46 -30.68 0.88
C ARG A 33 -1.93 -29.76 2.01
N ASP A 34 -1.00 -29.25 2.82
CA ASP A 34 -1.30 -28.38 3.98
C ASP A 34 -2.17 -27.17 3.60
N GLU A 35 -1.82 -26.47 2.52
CA GLU A 35 -2.57 -25.31 2.04
C GLU A 35 -4.01 -25.69 1.62
N CYS A 36 -4.16 -26.74 0.82
CA CYS A 36 -5.46 -27.23 0.36
C CYS A 36 -6.35 -27.67 1.53
N ILE A 37 -5.80 -28.39 2.51
CA ILE A 37 -6.53 -28.82 3.71
C ILE A 37 -7.02 -27.60 4.50
N ARG A 38 -6.16 -26.59 4.70
CA ARG A 38 -6.54 -25.36 5.43
C ARG A 38 -7.65 -24.58 4.74
N VAL A 39 -7.60 -24.46 3.41
CA VAL A 39 -8.65 -23.76 2.63
C VAL A 39 -9.97 -24.53 2.66
N LEU A 40 -9.93 -25.86 2.50
CA LEU A 40 -11.13 -26.69 2.61
C LEU A 40 -11.76 -26.60 4.01
N LEU A 41 -10.93 -26.57 5.06
CA LEU A 41 -11.41 -26.41 6.42
C LEU A 41 -11.96 -25.01 6.69
N LEU A 42 -11.36 -23.96 6.11
CA LEU A 42 -11.89 -22.60 6.16
C LEU A 42 -13.29 -22.55 5.55
N GLY A 43 -13.46 -23.11 4.34
CA GLY A 43 -14.76 -23.19 3.68
C GLY A 43 -15.78 -23.98 4.49
N LEU A 44 -15.38 -25.13 5.05
CA LEU A 44 -16.25 -25.93 5.91
C LEU A 44 -16.68 -25.18 7.18
N LEU A 45 -15.78 -24.48 7.87
CA LEU A 45 -16.09 -23.79 9.12
C LEU A 45 -16.92 -22.50 8.88
N THR A 46 -16.84 -21.91 7.70
CA THR A 46 -17.52 -20.66 7.33
C THR A 46 -18.75 -20.87 6.45
N GLY A 47 -19.04 -22.11 6.03
CA GLY A 47 -20.13 -22.42 5.10
C GLY A 47 -19.88 -21.94 3.66
N GLN A 48 -18.64 -21.59 3.33
CA GLN A 48 -18.25 -21.05 2.02
C GLN A 48 -17.75 -22.14 1.10
N ASN A 49 -18.23 -22.16 -0.14
CA ASN A 49 -17.83 -23.19 -1.10
C ASN A 49 -16.39 -22.98 -1.59
N VAL A 50 -15.68 -24.08 -1.85
CA VAL A 50 -14.28 -24.08 -2.27
C VAL A 50 -14.11 -24.71 -3.65
N LEU A 51 -13.34 -24.08 -4.51
CA LEU A 51 -12.91 -24.62 -5.81
C LEU A 51 -11.46 -25.09 -5.73
N VAL A 52 -11.24 -26.37 -6.02
CA VAL A 52 -9.92 -27.02 -6.05
C VAL A 52 -9.48 -27.21 -7.50
N LEU A 53 -8.45 -26.47 -7.90
CA LEU A 53 -7.87 -26.51 -9.24
C LEU A 53 -6.56 -27.29 -9.23
N GLY A 54 -6.19 -27.91 -10.35
CA GLY A 54 -4.87 -28.52 -10.53
C GLY A 54 -4.89 -29.70 -11.49
N PRO A 55 -3.75 -30.23 -11.94
CA PRO A 55 -3.72 -31.33 -12.91
C PRO A 55 -4.34 -32.64 -12.37
N PRO A 56 -4.70 -33.60 -13.24
CA PRO A 56 -5.18 -34.90 -12.81
C PRO A 56 -4.10 -35.65 -12.00
N GLY A 57 -4.53 -36.49 -11.06
CA GLY A 57 -3.60 -37.28 -10.24
C GLY A 57 -2.95 -36.56 -9.06
N THR A 58 -3.32 -35.30 -8.77
CA THR A 58 -2.78 -34.53 -7.63
C THR A 58 -3.49 -34.79 -6.28
N ALA A 59 -4.23 -35.89 -6.18
CA ALA A 59 -5.00 -36.29 -4.99
C ALA A 59 -6.16 -35.37 -4.56
N LYS A 60 -6.66 -34.47 -5.44
CA LYS A 60 -7.81 -33.57 -5.15
C LYS A 60 -9.00 -34.30 -4.51
N SER A 61 -9.53 -35.30 -5.20
CA SER A 61 -10.69 -36.08 -4.74
C SER A 61 -10.42 -36.83 -3.44
N LYS A 62 -9.15 -37.21 -3.18
CA LYS A 62 -8.74 -37.89 -1.94
C LYS A 62 -8.73 -36.92 -0.76
N VAL A 63 -8.15 -35.72 -0.89
CA VAL A 63 -8.14 -34.71 0.19
C VAL A 63 -9.57 -34.37 0.62
N VAL A 64 -10.48 -34.14 -0.34
CA VAL A 64 -11.88 -33.83 -0.04
C VAL A 64 -12.60 -35.00 0.63
N THR A 65 -12.41 -36.22 0.12
CA THR A 65 -13.03 -37.42 0.70
C THR A 65 -12.51 -37.69 2.11
N ASP A 66 -11.21 -37.53 2.36
CA ASP A 66 -10.61 -37.73 3.68
C ASP A 66 -11.10 -36.68 4.68
N LEU A 67 -11.29 -35.42 4.25
CA LEU A 67 -11.91 -34.37 5.08
C LEU A 67 -13.37 -34.71 5.40
N PHE A 68 -14.19 -35.06 4.40
CA PHE A 68 -15.61 -35.39 4.60
C PHE A 68 -15.81 -36.57 5.55
N ASN A 69 -14.89 -37.54 5.58
CA ASN A 69 -14.92 -38.66 6.51
C ASN A 69 -14.64 -38.26 7.98
N ARG A 70 -14.08 -37.07 8.21
CA ARG A 70 -13.80 -36.49 9.53
C ARG A 70 -14.93 -35.57 10.02
N VAL A 71 -15.99 -35.42 9.24
CA VAL A 71 -17.16 -34.63 9.59
C VAL A 71 -18.37 -35.55 9.71
N GLU A 72 -19.16 -35.37 10.75
CA GLU A 72 -20.43 -36.08 10.92
C GLU A 72 -21.53 -35.33 10.16
N ALA A 73 -21.69 -35.68 8.89
CA ALA A 73 -22.68 -35.09 7.99
C ALA A 73 -23.06 -36.04 6.86
N THR A 74 -24.18 -35.79 6.18
CA THR A 74 -24.54 -36.49 4.95
C THR A 74 -23.70 -35.99 3.78
N ASN A 75 -23.07 -36.92 3.07
CA ASN A 75 -22.11 -36.60 2.01
C ASN A 75 -22.64 -37.04 0.65
N TYR A 76 -22.60 -36.16 -0.34
CA TYR A 76 -22.90 -36.47 -1.74
C TYR A 76 -21.68 -36.21 -2.61
N LYS A 77 -21.39 -37.13 -3.54
CA LYS A 77 -20.25 -37.04 -4.45
C LYS A 77 -20.64 -37.44 -5.86
N ASN A 78 -20.28 -36.62 -6.84
CA ASN A 78 -20.45 -36.98 -8.26
C ASN A 78 -19.34 -36.38 -9.14
N VAL A 79 -19.14 -36.97 -10.32
CA VAL A 79 -18.20 -36.51 -11.35
C VAL A 79 -19.00 -35.97 -12.53
N LEU A 80 -18.83 -34.68 -12.83
CA LEU A 80 -19.58 -33.98 -13.85
C LEU A 80 -18.92 -34.15 -15.23
N HIS A 81 -19.77 -34.31 -16.24
CA HIS A 81 -19.39 -34.46 -17.63
C HIS A 81 -20.54 -34.00 -18.53
N ALA A 82 -20.27 -33.71 -19.80
CA ALA A 82 -21.22 -32.99 -20.65
C ALA A 82 -22.55 -33.73 -20.89
N SER A 83 -22.54 -35.07 -20.82
CA SER A 83 -23.73 -35.91 -21.00
C SER A 83 -24.42 -36.33 -19.70
N ILE A 84 -24.01 -35.79 -18.54
CA ILE A 84 -24.65 -36.16 -17.27
C ILE A 84 -26.12 -35.69 -17.28
N SER A 85 -27.04 -36.62 -16.99
CA SER A 85 -28.46 -36.31 -16.92
C SER A 85 -28.78 -35.62 -15.59
N PRO A 86 -29.77 -34.69 -15.56
CA PRO A 86 -30.27 -34.12 -14.30
C PRO A 86 -30.68 -35.20 -13.29
N GLU A 87 -31.31 -36.29 -13.74
CA GLU A 87 -31.75 -37.41 -12.90
C GLU A 87 -30.60 -38.06 -12.11
N THR A 88 -29.39 -38.10 -12.69
CA THR A 88 -28.19 -38.61 -12.02
C THR A 88 -27.80 -37.74 -10.82
N LEU A 89 -28.15 -36.46 -10.84
CA LEU A 89 -27.85 -35.51 -9.78
C LEU A 89 -28.97 -35.39 -8.76
N VAL A 90 -30.21 -35.26 -9.23
CA VAL A 90 -31.35 -34.93 -8.37
C VAL A 90 -32.16 -36.15 -7.95
N GLY A 91 -32.12 -37.24 -8.70
CA GLY A 91 -32.94 -38.42 -8.47
C GLY A 91 -33.73 -38.88 -9.69
N PRO A 92 -34.10 -40.17 -9.76
CA PRO A 92 -35.03 -40.67 -10.77
C PRO A 92 -36.43 -40.08 -10.55
N VAL A 93 -37.22 -40.05 -11.62
CA VAL A 93 -38.63 -39.63 -11.56
C VAL A 93 -39.42 -40.57 -10.65
N ASP A 94 -40.24 -39.99 -9.78
CA ASP A 94 -41.17 -40.70 -8.92
C ASP A 94 -42.38 -41.17 -9.75
N LEU A 95 -42.38 -42.47 -10.08
CA LEU A 95 -43.44 -43.09 -10.87
C LEU A 95 -44.78 -43.17 -10.12
N GLU A 96 -44.78 -43.18 -8.80
CA GLU A 96 -46.01 -43.23 -8.01
C GLU A 96 -46.72 -41.88 -8.04
N LEU A 97 -45.98 -40.79 -7.83
CA LEU A 97 -46.52 -39.43 -7.94
C LEU A 97 -47.00 -39.12 -9.37
N LEU A 98 -46.26 -39.59 -10.38
CA LEU A 98 -46.68 -39.43 -11.78
C LEU A 98 -48.00 -40.16 -12.06
N LYS A 99 -48.15 -41.40 -11.59
CA LYS A 99 -49.37 -42.19 -11.82
C LYS A 99 -50.57 -41.71 -11.02
N THR A 100 -50.36 -41.27 -9.78
CA THR A 100 -51.46 -40.93 -8.84
C THR A 100 -51.89 -39.48 -8.93
N LYS A 101 -50.95 -38.56 -9.14
CA LYS A 101 -51.19 -37.10 -9.10
C LYS A 101 -50.92 -36.40 -10.43
N SER A 102 -50.49 -37.11 -11.48
CA SER A 102 -50.08 -36.54 -12.76
C SER A 102 -49.02 -35.43 -12.62
N GLN A 103 -48.16 -35.55 -11.62
CA GLN A 103 -47.10 -34.58 -11.30
C GLN A 103 -45.72 -35.19 -11.60
N ILE A 104 -44.86 -34.40 -12.24
CA ILE A 104 -43.46 -34.79 -12.48
C ILE A 104 -42.64 -34.30 -11.28
N SER A 105 -42.26 -35.23 -10.41
CA SER A 105 -41.37 -35.00 -9.28
C SER A 105 -40.29 -36.10 -9.25
N VAL A 106 -39.17 -35.82 -8.60
CA VAL A 106 -38.03 -36.75 -8.49
C VAL A 106 -37.86 -37.24 -7.06
N ASN A 107 -37.40 -38.48 -6.90
CA ASN A 107 -37.02 -39.05 -5.62
C ASN A 107 -35.59 -38.61 -5.25
N THR A 108 -35.49 -37.68 -4.31
CA THR A 108 -34.22 -37.02 -3.95
C THR A 108 -33.41 -37.76 -2.89
N LYS A 109 -33.88 -38.91 -2.40
CA LYS A 109 -33.24 -39.65 -1.30
C LYS A 109 -31.82 -40.09 -1.66
N GLY A 110 -30.84 -39.61 -0.90
CA GLY A 110 -29.42 -39.92 -1.11
C GLY A 110 -28.79 -39.18 -2.30
N MET A 111 -29.51 -38.24 -2.90
CA MET A 111 -29.08 -37.44 -4.04
C MET A 111 -28.64 -36.03 -3.61
N LEU A 112 -28.17 -35.23 -4.56
CA LEU A 112 -27.65 -33.88 -4.33
C LEU A 112 -28.54 -33.01 -3.41
N PRO A 113 -29.88 -32.99 -3.56
CA PRO A 113 -30.73 -32.14 -2.73
C PRO A 113 -30.82 -32.52 -1.25
N THR A 114 -30.25 -33.67 -0.84
CA THR A 114 -30.23 -34.13 0.57
C THR A 114 -28.84 -34.11 1.21
N GLY A 115 -27.81 -33.73 0.44
CA GLY A 115 -26.42 -33.71 0.91
C GLY A 115 -26.08 -32.45 1.70
N GLN A 116 -25.54 -32.62 2.90
CA GLN A 116 -24.98 -31.52 3.71
C GLN A 116 -23.58 -31.11 3.22
N LEU A 117 -22.75 -32.10 2.87
CA LEU A 117 -21.44 -31.89 2.24
C LEU A 117 -21.47 -32.44 0.81
N VAL A 118 -21.14 -31.59 -0.16
CA VAL A 118 -21.22 -31.93 -1.59
C VAL A 118 -19.84 -31.84 -2.23
N PHE A 119 -19.44 -32.88 -2.96
CA PHE A 119 -18.24 -32.86 -3.79
C PHE A 119 -18.60 -33.09 -5.26
N LEU A 120 -18.27 -32.10 -6.11
CA LEU A 120 -18.51 -32.10 -7.55
C LEU A 120 -17.17 -32.07 -8.28
N ASP A 121 -16.74 -33.23 -8.78
CA ASP A 121 -15.52 -33.32 -9.60
C ASP A 121 -15.82 -32.89 -11.04
N GLU A 122 -14.83 -32.33 -11.73
CA GLU A 122 -14.94 -31.85 -13.12
C GLU A 122 -16.08 -30.83 -13.35
N ILE A 123 -16.22 -29.87 -12.43
CA ILE A 123 -17.38 -28.97 -12.38
C ILE A 123 -17.61 -28.13 -13.65
N PHE A 124 -16.54 -27.82 -14.38
CA PHE A 124 -16.60 -27.06 -15.63
C PHE A 124 -17.06 -27.89 -16.84
N LYS A 125 -17.21 -29.21 -16.69
CA LYS A 125 -17.71 -30.08 -17.77
C LYS A 125 -19.23 -30.27 -17.71
N ALA A 126 -19.92 -29.61 -16.79
CA ALA A 126 -21.37 -29.67 -16.66
C ALA A 126 -22.08 -29.03 -17.88
N SER A 127 -23.21 -29.61 -18.29
CA SER A 127 -24.09 -29.02 -19.29
C SER A 127 -24.85 -27.80 -18.73
N ARG A 128 -25.38 -26.94 -19.61
CA ARG A 128 -26.16 -25.74 -19.20
C ARG A 128 -27.35 -26.08 -18.29
N ASN A 129 -28.04 -27.20 -18.55
CA ASN A 129 -29.18 -27.63 -17.74
C ASN A 129 -28.76 -27.99 -16.31
N VAL A 130 -27.65 -28.73 -16.20
CA VAL A 130 -27.06 -29.10 -14.91
C VAL A 130 -26.58 -27.85 -14.17
N LEU A 131 -25.92 -26.94 -14.88
CA LEU A 131 -25.41 -25.70 -14.31
C LEU A 131 -26.52 -24.86 -13.69
N SER A 132 -27.67 -24.75 -14.35
CA SER A 132 -28.84 -24.02 -13.81
C SER A 132 -29.30 -24.59 -12.46
N ILE A 133 -29.41 -25.93 -12.37
CA ILE A 133 -29.77 -26.63 -11.12
C ILE A 133 -28.72 -26.37 -10.04
N LEU A 134 -27.44 -26.49 -10.38
CA LEU A 134 -26.34 -26.26 -9.45
C LEU A 134 -26.33 -24.81 -8.94
N LEU A 135 -26.60 -23.81 -9.79
CA LEU A 135 -26.62 -22.41 -9.39
C LEU A 135 -27.73 -22.12 -8.37
N SER A 136 -28.93 -22.67 -8.55
CA SER A 136 -30.04 -22.52 -7.59
C SER A 136 -29.69 -23.21 -6.26
N ILE A 137 -29.18 -24.45 -6.31
CA ILE A 137 -28.80 -25.19 -5.09
C ILE A 137 -27.63 -24.51 -4.34
N LEU A 138 -26.58 -24.08 -5.04
CA LEU A 138 -25.39 -23.47 -4.41
C LEU A 138 -25.67 -22.07 -3.86
N ASN A 139 -26.60 -21.31 -4.45
CA ASN A 139 -26.89 -19.94 -4.05
C ASN A 139 -28.06 -19.83 -3.08
N GLU A 140 -29.22 -20.36 -3.48
CA GLU A 140 -30.50 -20.18 -2.76
C GLU A 140 -30.73 -21.29 -1.74
N ARG A 141 -29.98 -22.40 -1.83
CA ARG A 141 -30.21 -23.60 -1.02
C ARG A 141 -31.64 -24.13 -1.19
N ILE A 142 -32.20 -23.95 -2.38
CA ILE A 142 -33.54 -24.39 -2.76
C ILE A 142 -33.41 -25.30 -3.99
N PHE A 143 -34.23 -26.34 -4.03
CA PHE A 143 -34.44 -27.15 -5.22
C PHE A 143 -35.93 -27.16 -5.56
N VAL A 144 -36.26 -26.87 -6.82
CA VAL A 144 -37.64 -26.92 -7.32
C VAL A 144 -37.92 -28.34 -7.82
N ASN A 145 -38.67 -29.10 -7.05
CA ASN A 145 -39.06 -30.48 -7.35
C ASN A 145 -40.50 -30.53 -7.88
N GLY A 146 -40.66 -30.32 -9.18
CA GLY A 146 -41.99 -30.18 -9.78
C GLY A 146 -42.71 -28.94 -9.23
N PRO A 147 -43.89 -29.08 -8.59
CA PRO A 147 -44.61 -27.94 -8.03
C PRO A 147 -44.10 -27.49 -6.64
N ILE A 148 -43.19 -28.24 -6.00
CA ILE A 148 -42.75 -27.98 -4.63
C ILE A 148 -41.32 -27.45 -4.63
N SER A 149 -41.11 -26.29 -4.02
CA SER A 149 -39.77 -25.81 -3.66
C SER A 149 -39.35 -26.41 -2.33
N GLN A 150 -38.31 -27.24 -2.33
CA GLN A 150 -37.75 -27.86 -1.13
C GLN A 150 -36.44 -27.18 -0.72
N ALA A 151 -36.24 -26.99 0.58
CA ALA A 151 -34.96 -26.52 1.12
C ALA A 151 -33.91 -27.63 1.04
N VAL A 152 -32.68 -27.26 0.68
CA VAL A 152 -31.53 -28.16 0.58
C VAL A 152 -30.62 -27.91 1.79
N PRO A 153 -30.29 -28.93 2.61
CA PRO A 153 -29.49 -28.77 3.82
C PRO A 153 -27.98 -28.61 3.52
N LEU A 154 -27.64 -28.11 2.34
CA LEU A 154 -26.25 -27.96 1.90
C LEU A 154 -25.56 -26.94 2.79
N HIS A 155 -24.51 -27.38 3.48
CA HIS A 155 -23.62 -26.50 4.22
C HIS A 155 -22.41 -26.11 3.37
N PHE A 156 -21.67 -27.11 2.89
CA PHE A 156 -20.39 -26.91 2.23
C PHE A 156 -20.29 -27.70 0.92
N ALA A 157 -20.01 -27.00 -0.18
CA ALA A 157 -19.72 -27.62 -1.47
C ALA A 157 -18.26 -27.42 -1.90
N VAL A 158 -17.68 -28.49 -2.45
CA VAL A 158 -16.36 -28.47 -3.07
C VAL A 158 -16.50 -28.78 -4.55
N GLY A 159 -16.08 -27.85 -5.39
CA GLY A 159 -15.88 -28.08 -6.82
C GLY A 159 -14.43 -28.47 -7.09
N ALA A 160 -14.18 -29.43 -7.98
CA ALA A 160 -12.84 -29.67 -8.50
C ALA A 160 -12.80 -29.57 -10.03
N SER A 161 -11.66 -29.14 -10.56
CA SER A 161 -11.43 -29.11 -12.00
C SER A 161 -9.95 -29.29 -12.33
N ASN A 162 -9.70 -29.85 -13.52
CA ASN A 162 -8.36 -29.93 -14.11
C ASN A 162 -7.99 -28.70 -14.94
N GLU A 163 -8.98 -27.88 -15.30
CA GLU A 163 -8.82 -26.73 -16.19
C GLU A 163 -8.82 -25.44 -15.37
N VAL A 164 -7.92 -24.52 -15.72
CA VAL A 164 -7.95 -23.15 -15.21
C VAL A 164 -8.98 -22.38 -16.03
N PHE A 165 -9.77 -21.55 -15.34
CA PHE A 165 -10.87 -20.83 -15.94
C PHE A 165 -10.44 -19.90 -17.07
N LEU A 166 -11.00 -20.10 -18.26
CA LEU A 166 -10.87 -19.19 -19.41
C LEU A 166 -12.21 -18.87 -20.10
N ASP A 167 -13.32 -19.56 -19.75
CA ASP A 167 -14.62 -19.40 -20.43
C ASP A 167 -15.57 -18.45 -19.66
N PRO A 168 -15.94 -17.28 -20.22
CA PRO A 168 -16.90 -16.36 -19.61
C PRO A 168 -18.25 -16.98 -19.23
N ALA A 169 -18.71 -17.99 -19.97
CA ALA A 169 -20.01 -18.63 -19.74
C ALA A 169 -20.10 -19.31 -18.37
N GLN A 170 -18.94 -19.63 -17.77
CA GLN A 170 -18.85 -20.29 -16.48
C GLN A 170 -18.57 -19.30 -15.33
N SER A 171 -18.46 -18.00 -15.62
CA SER A 171 -18.25 -16.95 -14.61
C SER A 171 -19.30 -16.93 -13.49
N PRO A 172 -20.61 -17.15 -13.75
CA PRO A 172 -21.61 -17.21 -12.69
C PRO A 172 -21.36 -18.33 -11.67
N LEU A 173 -20.74 -19.44 -12.10
CA LEU A 173 -20.36 -20.54 -11.23
C LEU A 173 -19.20 -20.15 -10.32
N LEU A 174 -18.20 -19.43 -10.84
CA LEU A 174 -17.06 -18.96 -10.04
C LEU A 174 -17.46 -18.01 -8.91
N ASP A 175 -18.49 -17.19 -9.10
CA ASP A 175 -19.04 -16.34 -8.04
C ASP A 175 -19.72 -17.15 -6.92
N ARG A 176 -20.00 -18.45 -7.16
CA ARG A 176 -20.50 -19.39 -6.14
C ARG A 176 -19.40 -20.14 -5.40
N PHE A 177 -18.15 -20.03 -5.87
CA PHE A 177 -16.95 -20.59 -5.24
C PHE A 177 -15.97 -19.45 -4.89
N PRO A 178 -16.23 -18.73 -3.78
CA PRO A 178 -15.39 -17.61 -3.36
C PRO A 178 -13.95 -18.03 -3.09
N LEU A 179 -13.75 -19.18 -2.44
CA LEU A 179 -12.44 -19.69 -2.07
C LEU A 179 -11.88 -20.60 -3.17
N ARG A 180 -10.64 -20.35 -3.58
CA ARG A 180 -9.96 -21.06 -4.66
C ARG A 180 -8.58 -21.49 -4.22
N VAL A 181 -8.26 -22.76 -4.45
CA VAL A 181 -6.93 -23.30 -4.17
C VAL A 181 -6.41 -24.07 -5.36
N LEU A 182 -5.15 -23.84 -5.70
CA LEU A 182 -4.43 -24.56 -6.75
C LEU A 182 -3.56 -25.64 -6.10
N VAL A 183 -3.67 -26.87 -6.61
CA VAL A 183 -2.93 -28.03 -6.14
C VAL A 183 -2.02 -28.51 -7.27
N ASP A 184 -0.74 -28.19 -7.15
CA ASP A 184 0.27 -28.54 -8.14
C ASP A 184 0.79 -29.98 -8.00
N GLY A 185 1.54 -30.39 -9.04
CA GLY A 185 2.31 -31.61 -9.01
C GLY A 185 3.43 -31.54 -7.98
N LEU A 186 3.78 -32.68 -7.40
CA LEU A 186 4.87 -32.78 -6.44
C LEU A 186 6.23 -32.67 -7.14
N ASP A 187 7.19 -32.00 -6.51
CA ASP A 187 8.58 -31.96 -6.97
C ASP A 187 9.28 -33.35 -6.84
N VAL A 188 10.51 -33.48 -7.37
CA VAL A 188 11.25 -34.77 -7.34
C VAL A 188 11.50 -35.26 -5.90
N ALA A 189 11.80 -34.36 -4.96
CA ALA A 189 12.14 -34.72 -3.59
C ALA A 189 10.90 -35.23 -2.84
N LYS A 190 9.79 -34.51 -2.93
CA LYS A 190 8.48 -34.88 -2.36
C LYS A 190 7.89 -36.13 -3.03
N ARG A 191 8.16 -36.34 -4.32
CA ARG A 191 7.80 -37.62 -4.99
C ARG A 191 8.53 -38.82 -4.41
N ARG A 192 9.76 -38.67 -3.90
CA ARG A 192 10.46 -39.77 -3.20
C ARG A 192 9.78 -40.11 -1.88
N GLU A 193 9.26 -39.12 -1.16
CA GLU A 193 8.52 -39.33 0.10
C GLU A 193 7.31 -40.24 -0.09
N LEU A 194 6.57 -40.09 -1.21
CA LEU A 194 5.47 -41.00 -1.58
C LEU A 194 5.89 -42.47 -1.62
N THR A 195 7.15 -42.77 -1.94
CA THR A 195 7.65 -44.15 -2.05
C THR A 195 8.09 -44.74 -0.71
N MET A 196 8.39 -43.90 0.28
CA MET A 196 9.05 -44.33 1.53
C MET A 196 8.12 -44.43 2.74
N GLY A 197 6.95 -43.76 2.76
CA GLY A 197 6.21 -43.56 4.02
C GLY A 197 4.70 -43.73 4.03
N ILE A 198 4.01 -43.84 2.89
CA ILE A 198 2.53 -43.88 2.90
C ILE A 198 2.03 -45.33 2.98
N PRO A 199 1.25 -45.72 4.02
CA PRO A 199 0.66 -47.04 4.09
C PRO A 199 -0.24 -47.27 2.88
N ARG A 200 0.16 -48.23 2.02
CA ARG A 200 -0.59 -48.56 0.81
C ARG A 200 -1.91 -49.22 1.20
N LYS A 201 -3.04 -48.55 0.93
CA LYS A 201 -4.35 -49.21 0.92
C LYS A 201 -4.34 -50.25 -0.18
N ARG A 202 -4.52 -51.52 0.19
CA ARG A 202 -4.61 -52.63 -0.76
C ARG A 202 -6.07 -52.84 -1.13
N PRO A 203 -6.44 -52.96 -2.42
CA PRO A 203 -7.84 -53.04 -2.86
C PRO A 203 -8.68 -54.10 -2.14
N HIS A 204 -8.10 -55.26 -1.82
CA HIS A 204 -8.80 -56.32 -1.11
C HIS A 204 -9.18 -55.93 0.33
N ARG A 205 -8.37 -55.11 1.02
CA ARG A 205 -8.70 -54.65 2.38
C ARG A 205 -9.84 -53.64 2.34
N ASP A 206 -9.82 -52.74 1.37
CA ASP A 206 -10.91 -51.77 1.16
C ASP A 206 -12.22 -52.48 0.79
N TYR A 207 -12.17 -53.51 -0.06
CA TYR A 207 -13.33 -54.36 -0.36
C TYR A 207 -13.89 -55.04 0.90
N LEU A 208 -13.04 -55.62 1.75
CA LEU A 208 -13.48 -56.27 2.99
C LEU A 208 -14.13 -55.27 3.96
N ILE A 209 -13.58 -54.07 4.09
CA ILE A 209 -14.14 -52.99 4.90
C ILE A 209 -15.50 -52.53 4.33
N ALA A 210 -15.56 -52.26 3.02
CA ALA A 210 -16.78 -51.85 2.34
C ALA A 210 -17.88 -52.91 2.45
N ARG A 211 -17.54 -54.19 2.27
CA ARG A 211 -18.45 -55.32 2.43
C ARG A 211 -18.96 -55.44 3.86
N ALA A 212 -18.10 -55.26 4.87
CA ALA A 212 -18.50 -55.28 6.27
C ALA A 212 -19.42 -54.10 6.62
N ALA A 213 -19.12 -52.90 6.11
CA ALA A 213 -19.96 -51.72 6.28
C ALA A 213 -21.33 -51.90 5.61
N ALA A 214 -21.37 -52.42 4.37
CA ALA A 214 -22.61 -52.72 3.66
C ALA A 214 -23.46 -53.78 4.38
N ALA A 215 -22.83 -54.84 4.92
CA ALA A 215 -23.52 -55.84 5.73
C ALA A 215 -24.10 -55.26 7.03
N LYS A 216 -23.37 -54.33 7.67
CA LYS A 216 -23.87 -53.61 8.86
C LYS A 216 -25.04 -52.68 8.52
N ALA A 217 -24.96 -51.96 7.41
CA ALA A 217 -26.03 -51.08 6.93
C ALA A 217 -27.29 -51.87 6.54
N ALA A 218 -27.14 -53.02 5.87
CA ALA A 218 -28.25 -53.91 5.52
C ALA A 218 -28.96 -54.44 6.78
N LYS A 219 -28.21 -54.90 7.79
CA LYS A 219 -28.78 -55.32 9.08
C LYS A 219 -29.48 -54.18 9.82
N ALA A 220 -28.93 -52.97 9.80
CA ALA A 220 -29.56 -51.80 10.42
C ALA A 220 -30.86 -51.40 9.68
N ALA A 221 -30.90 -51.52 8.36
CA ALA A 221 -32.11 -51.27 7.56
C ALA A 221 -33.22 -52.30 7.83
N GLU A 222 -32.86 -53.59 7.99
CA GLU A 222 -33.81 -54.65 8.37
C GLU A 222 -34.34 -54.47 9.81
N GLN A 223 -33.51 -54.02 10.75
CA GLN A 223 -33.93 -53.75 12.13
C GLN A 223 -34.80 -52.48 12.25
N ASN A 224 -34.50 -51.43 11.47
CA ASN A 224 -35.24 -50.17 11.47
C ASN A 224 -36.58 -50.21 10.72
N GLN A 225 -36.89 -51.28 9.97
CA GLN A 225 -38.24 -51.48 9.42
C GLN A 225 -39.31 -51.75 10.51
N SER A 226 -38.91 -52.02 11.75
CA SER A 226 -39.80 -52.27 12.89
C SER A 226 -40.02 -51.08 13.84
N LYS A 227 -39.35 -49.94 13.60
CA LYS A 227 -39.52 -48.69 14.36
C LYS A 227 -39.47 -47.50 13.40
N LEU A 228 -40.61 -47.20 12.79
CA LEU A 228 -40.88 -45.83 12.35
C LEU A 228 -41.26 -45.03 13.59
N ASP A 229 -40.78 -43.79 13.67
CA ASP A 229 -40.91 -42.82 14.76
C ASP A 229 -39.80 -42.92 15.83
N ASP A 230 -38.56 -42.61 15.44
CA ASP A 230 -37.60 -41.84 16.24
C ASP A 230 -36.36 -41.51 15.38
N GLU A 231 -35.96 -40.23 15.35
CA GLU A 231 -34.74 -39.75 14.67
C GLU A 231 -33.50 -40.50 15.22
N PHE A 232 -32.97 -41.44 14.44
CA PHE A 232 -31.76 -42.17 14.80
C PHE A 232 -30.54 -41.24 14.67
N VAL A 233 -30.20 -40.55 15.77
CA VAL A 233 -28.92 -39.86 15.92
C VAL A 233 -27.85 -40.93 16.13
N ALA A 234 -26.99 -41.13 15.12
CA ALA A 234 -25.82 -41.99 15.25
C ALA A 234 -24.95 -41.51 16.43
N PRO A 235 -24.38 -42.42 17.24
CA PRO A 235 -23.52 -42.04 18.36
C PRO A 235 -22.34 -41.20 17.84
N SER A 236 -22.17 -40.00 18.41
CA SER A 236 -21.13 -39.06 17.98
C SER A 236 -19.74 -39.61 18.29
N ASP A 237 -18.89 -39.68 17.28
CA ASP A 237 -17.47 -39.97 17.39
C ASP A 237 -16.78 -38.70 17.92
N PRO A 238 -16.23 -38.72 19.15
CA PRO A 238 -15.64 -37.54 19.76
C PRO A 238 -14.41 -37.00 19.00
N GLU A 239 -13.83 -37.80 18.08
CA GLU A 239 -12.72 -37.36 17.23
C GLU A 239 -13.15 -36.62 15.97
N LYS A 240 -14.43 -36.69 15.58
CA LYS A 240 -14.96 -36.02 14.39
C LYS A 240 -15.55 -34.66 14.72
N ILE A 241 -15.61 -33.81 13.69
CA ILE A 241 -16.32 -32.54 13.76
C ILE A 241 -17.79 -32.83 13.50
N ASN A 242 -18.67 -32.48 14.45
CA ASN A 242 -20.10 -32.59 14.26
C ASN A 242 -20.65 -31.29 13.64
N LEU A 243 -21.39 -31.41 12.54
CA LEU A 243 -21.87 -30.23 11.82
C LEU A 243 -22.79 -29.34 12.68
N VAL A 244 -23.67 -29.93 13.48
CA VAL A 244 -24.62 -29.18 14.31
C VAL A 244 -23.99 -28.76 15.63
N ALA A 245 -23.45 -29.72 16.38
CA ALA A 245 -22.98 -29.48 17.74
C ALA A 245 -21.68 -28.64 17.80
N ASP A 246 -20.83 -28.70 16.76
CA ASP A 246 -19.60 -27.91 16.71
C ASP A 246 -19.75 -26.69 15.80
N ILE A 247 -20.08 -26.89 14.51
CA ILE A 247 -20.04 -25.80 13.52
C ILE A 247 -21.24 -24.87 13.66
N PHE A 248 -22.47 -25.38 13.65
CA PHE A 248 -23.66 -24.51 13.78
C PHE A 248 -23.70 -23.81 15.14
N ALA A 249 -23.40 -24.53 16.23
CA ALA A 249 -23.29 -23.89 17.55
C ALA A 249 -22.24 -22.75 17.58
N MET A 250 -21.11 -22.91 16.86
CA MET A 250 -20.12 -21.85 16.71
C MET A 250 -20.67 -20.68 15.90
N LEU A 251 -21.31 -20.94 14.75
CA LEU A 251 -21.89 -19.91 13.89
C LEU A 251 -23.01 -19.14 14.63
N ASP A 252 -23.91 -19.83 15.31
CA ASP A 252 -24.96 -19.22 16.14
C ASP A 252 -24.37 -18.35 17.27
N ALA A 253 -23.26 -18.78 17.89
CA ALA A 253 -22.53 -17.97 18.85
C ALA A 253 -21.89 -16.72 18.22
N VAL A 254 -21.47 -16.82 16.95
CA VAL A 254 -20.98 -15.70 16.14
C VAL A 254 -22.12 -14.80 15.67
N ASP A 255 -23.35 -15.27 15.51
CA ASP A 255 -24.46 -14.43 15.03
C ASP A 255 -25.24 -13.77 16.17
N SER A 256 -25.34 -14.44 17.33
CA SER A 256 -26.11 -13.95 18.50
C SER A 256 -25.63 -12.63 19.11
N LYS A 257 -24.37 -12.23 18.89
CA LYS A 257 -23.84 -10.94 19.37
C LYS A 257 -23.78 -9.92 18.22
N LYS A 258 -24.18 -8.67 18.48
CA LYS A 258 -24.08 -7.58 17.49
C LYS A 258 -22.63 -7.44 16.99
N SER A 259 -22.46 -7.25 15.68
CA SER A 259 -21.13 -7.09 15.08
C SER A 259 -20.62 -5.67 15.25
N ASP A 260 -19.48 -5.51 15.90
CA ASP A 260 -18.75 -4.25 15.92
C ASP A 260 -18.10 -3.97 14.55
N PRO A 261 -17.78 -2.69 14.24
CA PRO A 261 -16.92 -2.35 13.12
C PRO A 261 -15.59 -3.10 13.18
N LEU A 262 -14.99 -3.36 12.01
CA LEU A 262 -13.64 -3.93 11.97
C LEU A 262 -12.65 -2.97 12.64
N PRO A 263 -11.61 -3.49 13.33
CA PRO A 263 -10.49 -2.68 13.78
C PRO A 263 -9.91 -1.85 12.63
N GLU A 264 -9.54 -0.59 12.89
CA GLU A 264 -9.12 0.38 11.87
C GLU A 264 -7.89 -0.10 11.08
N ASP A 265 -6.92 -0.70 11.77
CA ASP A 265 -5.72 -1.35 11.19
C ASP A 265 -6.10 -2.46 10.21
N VAL A 266 -7.03 -3.34 10.59
CA VAL A 266 -7.51 -4.45 9.76
C VAL A 266 -8.33 -3.93 8.57
N GLN A 267 -9.18 -2.93 8.80
CA GLN A 267 -10.04 -2.36 7.77
C GLN A 267 -9.24 -1.64 6.69
N ALA A 268 -8.30 -0.78 7.09
CA ALA A 268 -7.43 -0.05 6.17
C ALA A 268 -6.61 -1.02 5.31
N LEU A 269 -6.01 -2.04 5.95
CA LEU A 269 -5.23 -3.05 5.24
C LEU A 269 -6.10 -3.91 4.31
N LEU A 270 -7.30 -4.32 4.74
CA LEU A 270 -8.24 -5.07 3.89
C LEU A 270 -8.55 -4.31 2.59
N PHE A 271 -8.94 -3.03 2.69
CA PHE A 271 -9.27 -2.26 1.50
C PHE A 271 -8.07 -2.00 0.60
N ALA A 272 -6.89 -1.73 1.17
CA ALA A 272 -5.66 -1.62 0.39
C ALA A 272 -5.35 -2.89 -0.40
N LEU A 273 -5.55 -4.07 0.21
CA LEU A 273 -5.34 -5.37 -0.45
C LEU A 273 -6.39 -5.66 -1.52
N VAL A 274 -7.66 -5.30 -1.27
CA VAL A 274 -8.74 -5.44 -2.27
C VAL A 274 -8.49 -4.56 -3.48
N ASP A 275 -8.14 -3.29 -3.26
CA ASP A 275 -7.81 -2.34 -4.32
C ASP A 275 -6.57 -2.77 -5.10
N TYR A 276 -5.59 -3.37 -4.43
CA TYR A 276 -4.42 -3.94 -5.11
C TYR A 276 -4.82 -5.14 -5.99
N ALA A 277 -5.57 -6.10 -5.46
CA ALA A 277 -6.02 -7.28 -6.21
C ALA A 277 -6.85 -6.92 -7.45
N ASN A 278 -7.74 -5.92 -7.34
CA ASN A 278 -8.59 -5.47 -8.44
C ASN A 278 -7.82 -4.65 -9.51
N ARG A 279 -6.60 -4.19 -9.20
CA ARG A 279 -5.70 -3.51 -10.15
C ARG A 279 -4.78 -4.46 -10.93
N LEU A 280 -4.79 -5.76 -10.63
CA LEU A 280 -3.96 -6.74 -11.32
C LEU A 280 -4.63 -7.20 -12.62
N ASP A 281 -3.89 -7.16 -13.72
CA ASP A 281 -4.31 -7.81 -14.97
C ASP A 281 -4.15 -9.34 -14.91
N LEU A 282 -4.51 -10.05 -15.99
CA LEU A 282 -4.42 -11.51 -16.04
C LEU A 282 -2.97 -12.04 -15.94
N THR A 283 -1.98 -11.21 -16.23
CA THR A 283 -0.55 -11.54 -16.11
C THR A 283 0.02 -11.23 -14.73
N GLY A 284 -0.81 -10.71 -13.82
CA GLY A 284 -0.39 -10.33 -12.48
C GLY A 284 0.43 -9.04 -12.43
N THR A 285 0.33 -8.18 -13.45
CA THR A 285 0.95 -6.86 -13.44
C THR A 285 -0.07 -5.77 -13.11
N GLU A 286 0.38 -4.67 -12.50
CA GLU A 286 -0.48 -3.53 -12.21
C GLU A 286 -0.86 -2.82 -13.51
N ALA A 287 -2.07 -3.08 -14.00
CA ALA A 287 -2.64 -2.41 -15.13
C ALA A 287 -4.16 -2.32 -14.96
N LYS A 288 -4.74 -1.19 -15.35
CA LYS A 288 -6.21 -1.02 -15.30
C LYS A 288 -6.84 -2.08 -16.21
N MET A 289 -7.44 -3.12 -15.62
CA MET A 289 -8.09 -4.18 -16.41
C MET A 289 -9.12 -3.53 -17.36
N PRO A 290 -9.07 -3.82 -18.66
CA PRO A 290 -10.13 -3.40 -19.57
C PRO A 290 -11.43 -4.10 -19.14
N LYS A 291 -12.56 -3.38 -19.21
CA LYS A 291 -13.89 -3.93 -18.81
C LYS A 291 -14.27 -5.18 -19.60
N THR A 292 -13.71 -5.35 -20.80
CA THR A 292 -13.87 -6.50 -21.68
C THR A 292 -12.53 -6.85 -22.34
N HIS A 293 -12.23 -8.15 -22.43
CA HIS A 293 -11.09 -8.68 -23.16
C HIS A 293 -11.59 -9.60 -24.28
N THR A 294 -11.20 -9.35 -25.53
CA THR A 294 -11.63 -10.18 -26.66
C THR A 294 -10.64 -11.33 -26.87
N THR A 295 -11.07 -12.56 -26.62
CA THR A 295 -10.39 -13.77 -27.13
C THR A 295 -10.79 -13.99 -28.60
N ARG A 296 -9.98 -14.71 -29.40
CA ARG A 296 -10.21 -14.98 -30.85
C ARG A 296 -11.62 -15.48 -31.20
N THR A 297 -12.40 -15.95 -30.23
CA THR A 297 -13.75 -16.48 -30.39
C THR A 297 -14.84 -15.77 -29.60
N GLN A 298 -14.56 -14.97 -28.54
CA GLN A 298 -15.58 -14.35 -27.67
C GLN A 298 -15.07 -13.13 -26.89
N GLU A 299 -15.98 -12.19 -26.58
CA GLU A 299 -15.77 -11.11 -25.61
C GLU A 299 -15.91 -11.63 -24.18
N VAL A 300 -14.84 -11.53 -23.39
CA VAL A 300 -14.79 -11.91 -21.96
C VAL A 300 -15.04 -10.67 -21.11
N TYR A 301 -16.06 -10.70 -20.26
CA TYR A 301 -16.29 -9.63 -19.28
C TYR A 301 -15.32 -9.78 -18.10
N CYS A 302 -14.39 -8.83 -17.95
CA CYS A 302 -13.41 -8.80 -16.86
C CYS A 302 -13.87 -7.78 -15.80
N GLY A 303 -14.85 -8.15 -14.98
CA GLY A 303 -15.18 -7.39 -13.78
C GLY A 303 -14.12 -7.56 -12.68
N ASP A 304 -14.27 -6.84 -11.56
CA ASP A 304 -13.40 -6.96 -10.38
C ASP A 304 -13.17 -8.42 -9.97
N VAL A 305 -11.96 -8.73 -9.52
CA VAL A 305 -11.62 -10.07 -9.03
C VAL A 305 -12.33 -10.31 -7.69
N ILE A 306 -12.32 -9.31 -6.82
CA ILE A 306 -13.05 -9.28 -5.56
C ILE A 306 -14.23 -8.32 -5.72
N THR A 307 -15.44 -8.88 -5.71
CA THR A 307 -16.69 -8.12 -5.81
C THR A 307 -17.12 -7.57 -4.44
N ASN A 308 -18.06 -6.61 -4.43
CA ASN A 308 -18.68 -6.14 -3.18
C ASN A 308 -19.29 -7.29 -2.36
N ARG A 309 -19.87 -8.29 -3.03
CA ARG A 309 -20.36 -9.52 -2.39
C ARG A 309 -19.19 -10.27 -1.73
N GLY A 310 -18.07 -10.42 -2.44
CA GLY A 310 -16.84 -11.01 -1.91
C GLY A 310 -16.33 -10.29 -0.66
N VAL A 311 -16.35 -8.95 -0.62
CA VAL A 311 -15.95 -8.16 0.56
C VAL A 311 -16.84 -8.45 1.77
N VAL A 312 -18.17 -8.51 1.57
CA VAL A 312 -19.12 -8.84 2.64
C VAL A 312 -18.86 -10.26 3.16
N MET A 313 -18.73 -11.23 2.26
CA MET A 313 -18.46 -12.63 2.61
C MET A 313 -17.13 -12.77 3.36
N PHE A 314 -16.08 -12.08 2.91
CA PHE A 314 -14.78 -12.14 3.57
C PHE A 314 -14.79 -11.47 4.95
N THR A 315 -15.50 -10.36 5.10
CA THR A 315 -15.68 -9.70 6.40
C THR A 315 -16.36 -10.60 7.43
N ASP A 316 -17.32 -11.41 6.99
CA ASP A 316 -17.94 -12.42 7.83
C ASP A 316 -16.96 -13.53 8.23
N MET A 317 -16.19 -14.06 7.25
CA MET A 317 -15.11 -15.01 7.51
C MET A 317 -14.09 -14.48 8.53
N LEU A 318 -13.71 -13.20 8.45
CA LEU A 318 -12.79 -12.57 9.42
C LEU A 318 -13.31 -12.67 10.86
N ARG A 319 -14.61 -12.45 11.07
CA ARG A 319 -15.24 -12.54 12.40
C ARG A 319 -15.28 -13.97 12.91
N ILE A 320 -15.62 -14.92 12.04
CA ILE A 320 -15.60 -16.36 12.36
C ILE A 320 -14.18 -16.80 12.72
N MET A 321 -13.17 -16.40 11.95
CA MET A 321 -11.77 -16.69 12.23
C MET A 321 -11.32 -16.07 13.56
N ALA A 322 -11.67 -14.81 13.82
CA ALA A 322 -11.37 -14.17 15.09
C ALA A 322 -11.98 -14.93 16.28
N TYR A 323 -13.25 -15.35 16.17
CA TYR A 323 -13.93 -16.15 17.19
C TYR A 323 -13.27 -17.53 17.38
N LEU A 324 -12.92 -18.20 16.29
CA LEU A 324 -12.24 -19.50 16.30
C LEU A 324 -10.88 -19.45 17.00
N HIS A 325 -10.20 -18.30 16.97
CA HIS A 325 -8.93 -18.08 17.69
C HIS A 325 -9.14 -17.42 19.08
N GLY A 326 -10.37 -17.40 19.60
CA GLY A 326 -10.70 -16.89 20.94
C GLY A 326 -10.90 -15.37 21.06
N ARG A 327 -10.75 -14.59 19.98
CA ARG A 327 -10.67 -13.11 20.01
C ARG A 327 -12.02 -12.39 20.00
N ALA A 328 -13.10 -13.05 20.47
CA ALA A 328 -14.43 -12.46 20.63
C ALA A 328 -14.95 -11.64 19.43
N LYS A 329 -14.60 -12.05 18.20
CA LYS A 329 -14.89 -11.42 16.88
C LYS A 329 -14.03 -10.22 16.46
N SER A 330 -13.02 -9.82 17.24
CA SER A 330 -12.06 -8.79 16.81
C SER A 330 -10.97 -9.43 15.95
N PRO A 331 -10.97 -9.27 14.62
CA PRO A 331 -9.95 -9.84 13.75
C PRO A 331 -8.62 -9.12 13.95
N CYS A 332 -7.55 -9.75 13.51
CA CYS A 332 -6.21 -9.22 13.51
C CYS A 332 -5.68 -9.25 12.07
N ILE A 333 -4.55 -8.60 11.83
CA ILE A 333 -3.95 -8.53 10.50
C ILE A 333 -3.72 -9.92 9.88
N PHE A 334 -3.40 -10.95 10.68
CA PHE A 334 -3.14 -12.30 10.17
C PHE A 334 -4.38 -12.99 9.59
N ASP A 335 -5.58 -12.60 10.03
CA ASP A 335 -6.83 -13.14 9.48
C ASP A 335 -7.07 -12.65 8.04
N LEU A 336 -6.33 -11.65 7.56
CA LEU A 336 -6.41 -11.18 6.18
C LEU A 336 -5.68 -12.11 5.20
N TYR A 337 -4.80 -13.00 5.67
CA TYR A 337 -4.04 -13.89 4.79
C TYR A 337 -4.92 -14.73 3.84
N PRO A 338 -6.05 -15.33 4.29
CA PRO A 338 -6.92 -16.11 3.41
C PRO A 338 -7.58 -15.32 2.27
N LEU A 339 -7.45 -13.99 2.23
CA LEU A 339 -7.86 -13.18 1.07
C LEU A 339 -7.15 -13.62 -0.21
N VAL A 340 -5.93 -14.16 -0.09
CA VAL A 340 -5.19 -14.79 -1.20
C VAL A 340 -6.06 -15.80 -1.94
N TYR A 341 -6.96 -16.52 -1.27
CA TYR A 341 -7.79 -17.55 -1.91
C TYR A 341 -9.00 -17.00 -2.67
N MET A 342 -9.28 -15.70 -2.56
CA MET A 342 -10.38 -15.02 -3.26
C MET A 342 -9.88 -14.07 -4.36
N ALA A 343 -8.60 -13.68 -4.29
CA ALA A 343 -8.05 -12.52 -4.99
C ALA A 343 -7.38 -12.81 -6.34
N TRP A 344 -7.67 -13.94 -6.99
CA TRP A 344 -7.08 -14.27 -8.30
C TRP A 344 -7.99 -15.11 -9.21
N ARG A 345 -7.70 -15.07 -10.51
CA ARG A 345 -8.25 -15.94 -11.56
C ARG A 345 -7.16 -16.75 -12.26
N THR A 346 -5.94 -16.21 -12.34
CA THR A 346 -4.77 -16.86 -12.94
C THR A 346 -3.70 -17.16 -11.89
N ASN A 347 -2.78 -18.07 -12.20
CA ASN A 347 -1.69 -18.41 -11.28
C ASN A 347 -0.67 -17.27 -11.11
N ASP A 348 -0.50 -16.44 -12.13
CA ASP A 348 0.40 -15.28 -12.06
C ASP A 348 -0.14 -14.23 -11.08
N GLN A 349 -1.45 -13.91 -11.17
CA GLN A 349 -2.13 -13.09 -10.19
C GLN A 349 -1.99 -13.64 -8.77
N ARG A 350 -2.19 -14.97 -8.59
CA ARG A 350 -2.02 -15.64 -7.29
C ARG A 350 -0.62 -15.42 -6.72
N THR A 351 0.41 -15.55 -7.54
CA THR A 351 1.80 -15.40 -7.11
C THR A 351 2.08 -13.97 -6.66
N THR A 352 1.68 -12.99 -7.48
CA THR A 352 1.82 -11.56 -7.16
C THR A 352 1.05 -11.18 -5.89
N ILE A 353 -0.23 -11.55 -5.77
CA ILE A 353 -1.05 -11.18 -4.62
C ILE A 353 -0.55 -11.85 -3.32
N THR A 354 -0.08 -13.10 -3.40
CA THR A 354 0.48 -13.80 -2.23
C THR A 354 1.73 -13.08 -1.72
N ALA A 355 2.64 -12.71 -2.62
CA ALA A 355 3.84 -11.96 -2.26
C ALA A 355 3.48 -10.59 -1.65
N HIS A 356 2.53 -9.87 -2.25
CA HIS A 356 2.08 -8.58 -1.76
C HIS A 356 1.42 -8.66 -0.38
N ILE A 357 0.52 -9.62 -0.15
CA ILE A 357 -0.14 -9.82 1.15
C ILE A 357 0.90 -10.17 2.22
N VAL A 358 1.82 -11.09 1.95
CA VAL A 358 2.87 -11.44 2.93
C VAL A 358 3.75 -10.23 3.25
N ALA A 359 4.13 -9.43 2.24
CA ALA A 359 4.89 -8.19 2.47
C ALA A 359 4.11 -7.18 3.32
N ALA A 360 2.82 -6.98 3.02
CA ALA A 360 1.97 -6.06 3.78
C ALA A 360 1.79 -6.50 5.24
N LEU A 361 1.64 -7.81 5.48
CA LEU A 361 1.61 -8.36 6.85
C LEU A 361 2.93 -8.12 7.58
N ILE A 362 4.07 -8.28 6.92
CA ILE A 362 5.40 -7.99 7.51
C ILE A 362 5.53 -6.52 7.90
N VAL A 363 5.09 -5.60 7.03
CA VAL A 363 5.13 -4.16 7.31
C VAL A 363 4.24 -3.78 8.50
N ALA A 364 3.12 -4.48 8.69
CA ALA A 364 2.20 -4.23 9.81
C ALA A 364 2.60 -4.92 11.14
N LEU A 365 3.60 -5.82 11.13
CA LEU A 365 4.04 -6.53 12.35
C LEU A 365 4.50 -5.60 13.49
N PRO A 366 5.33 -4.56 13.28
CA PRO A 366 5.84 -3.74 14.37
C PRO A 366 4.74 -3.03 15.16
N GLU A 367 3.74 -2.48 14.47
CA GLU A 367 2.60 -1.80 15.10
C GLU A 367 1.76 -2.78 15.94
N LEU A 368 1.55 -4.00 15.44
CA LEU A 368 0.86 -5.06 16.17
C LEU A 368 1.60 -5.46 17.45
N VAL A 369 2.93 -5.55 17.39
CA VAL A 369 3.78 -5.86 18.56
C VAL A 369 3.71 -4.74 19.59
N VAL A 370 3.70 -3.47 19.17
CA VAL A 370 3.52 -2.34 20.08
C VAL A 370 2.15 -2.40 20.78
N LYS A 371 1.10 -2.80 20.05
CA LYS A 371 -0.28 -2.85 20.55
C LYS A 371 -0.56 -4.02 21.50
N HIS A 372 -0.04 -5.21 21.21
CA HIS A 372 -0.40 -6.45 21.92
C HIS A 372 0.78 -7.18 22.60
N GLY A 373 2.01 -6.80 22.30
CA GLY A 373 3.22 -7.47 22.77
C GLY A 373 3.70 -8.59 21.84
N ALA A 374 5.00 -8.89 21.90
CA ALA A 374 5.64 -9.86 21.02
C ALA A 374 5.19 -11.31 21.27
N ALA A 375 5.03 -11.69 22.55
CA ALA A 375 4.54 -13.01 22.94
C ALA A 375 3.13 -13.29 22.38
N TRP A 376 2.25 -12.27 22.38
CA TRP A 376 0.93 -12.36 21.79
C TRP A 376 1.00 -12.54 20.27
N ALA A 377 1.79 -11.71 19.58
CA ALA A 377 1.94 -11.77 18.13
C ALA A 377 2.47 -13.14 17.68
N TYR A 378 3.45 -13.68 18.40
CA TYR A 378 3.99 -15.01 18.16
C TYR A 378 2.91 -16.09 18.32
N ALA A 379 2.17 -16.08 19.43
CA ALA A 379 1.10 -17.05 19.69
C ALA A 379 -0.01 -16.96 18.64
N ALA A 380 -0.37 -15.74 18.21
CA ALA A 380 -1.34 -15.51 17.15
C ALA A 380 -0.89 -16.13 15.82
N ILE A 381 0.37 -15.96 15.40
CA ILE A 381 0.90 -16.58 14.16
C ILE A 381 0.92 -18.11 14.29
N ARG A 382 1.40 -18.64 15.42
CA ARG A 382 1.52 -20.08 15.67
C ARG A 382 0.17 -20.77 15.60
N ASP A 383 -0.81 -20.26 16.34
CA ASP A 383 -2.11 -20.90 16.51
C ASP A 383 -3.08 -20.61 15.35
N HIS A 384 -2.67 -19.75 14.41
CA HIS A 384 -3.50 -19.42 13.26
C HIS A 384 -3.78 -20.65 12.38
N LEU A 385 -5.02 -21.08 12.28
CA LEU A 385 -5.37 -22.31 11.56
C LEU A 385 -5.23 -22.16 10.03
N PHE A 386 -5.39 -20.96 9.49
CA PHE A 386 -5.50 -20.75 8.04
C PHE A 386 -4.26 -20.12 7.39
N VAL A 387 -3.18 -19.89 8.15
CA VAL A 387 -1.89 -19.46 7.59
C VAL A 387 -1.04 -20.72 7.36
N PRO A 388 -0.55 -20.98 6.14
CA PRO A 388 0.30 -22.13 5.84
C PRO A 388 1.60 -22.13 6.64
N LYS A 389 2.16 -23.31 6.91
CA LYS A 389 3.42 -23.46 7.67
C LYS A 389 4.57 -22.61 7.08
N ALA A 390 4.67 -22.55 5.75
CA ALA A 390 5.70 -21.76 5.06
C ALA A 390 5.58 -20.25 5.35
N VAL A 391 4.35 -19.71 5.32
CA VAL A 391 4.12 -18.28 5.60
C VAL A 391 4.29 -17.97 7.09
N LYS A 392 3.88 -18.87 7.99
CA LYS A 392 4.17 -18.75 9.42
C LYS A 392 5.67 -18.63 9.69
N ALA A 393 6.48 -19.45 9.03
CA ALA A 393 7.93 -19.42 9.19
C ALA A 393 8.51 -18.05 8.76
N VAL A 394 8.04 -17.49 7.65
CA VAL A 394 8.45 -16.15 7.18
C VAL A 394 8.05 -15.07 8.20
N LEU A 395 6.78 -15.05 8.63
CA LEU A 395 6.28 -14.05 9.58
C LEU A 395 7.02 -14.11 10.93
N VAL A 396 7.26 -15.32 11.46
CA VAL A 396 8.00 -15.48 12.71
C VAL A 396 9.48 -15.09 12.55
N SER A 397 10.12 -15.41 11.42
CA SER A 397 11.51 -14.99 11.15
C SER A 397 11.64 -13.46 11.19
N HIS A 398 10.69 -12.73 10.60
CA HIS A 398 10.63 -11.27 10.69
C HIS A 398 10.32 -10.77 12.09
N LEU A 399 9.36 -11.38 12.78
CA LEU A 399 9.02 -11.03 14.17
C LEU A 399 10.24 -11.15 15.09
N LEU A 400 10.99 -12.25 14.98
CA LEU A 400 12.22 -12.46 15.75
C LEU A 400 13.29 -11.42 15.40
N ALA A 401 13.45 -11.10 14.11
CA ALA A 401 14.37 -10.06 13.65
C ALA A 401 14.04 -8.69 14.29
N ASP A 402 12.77 -8.33 14.33
CA ASP A 402 12.31 -7.06 14.90
C ASP A 402 12.43 -7.03 16.43
N MET A 403 12.13 -8.14 17.11
CA MET A 403 12.37 -8.28 18.56
C MET A 403 13.85 -8.10 18.90
N ILE A 404 14.74 -8.72 18.14
CA ILE A 404 16.20 -8.62 18.33
C ILE A 404 16.67 -7.18 18.11
N ARG A 405 16.17 -6.50 17.06
CA ARG A 405 16.47 -5.07 16.80
C ARG A 405 15.96 -4.15 17.92
N ALA A 406 14.83 -4.48 18.53
CA ALA A 406 14.25 -3.73 19.64
C ALA A 406 14.94 -3.98 21.00
N GLY A 407 15.94 -4.87 21.06
CA GLY A 407 16.65 -5.23 22.30
C GLY A 407 15.93 -6.29 23.15
N LEU A 408 14.89 -6.93 22.63
CA LEU A 408 14.13 -8.01 23.29
C LEU A 408 14.73 -9.40 22.98
N GLY A 409 16.06 -9.51 23.05
CA GLY A 409 16.79 -10.72 22.67
C GLY A 409 16.47 -11.95 23.54
N ASP A 410 16.18 -11.74 24.83
CA ASP A 410 15.87 -12.83 25.77
C ASP A 410 14.45 -13.40 25.52
N GLU A 411 13.47 -12.53 25.24
CA GLU A 411 12.12 -12.96 24.82
C GLU A 411 12.16 -13.70 23.47
N ALA A 412 13.00 -13.25 22.53
CA ALA A 412 13.21 -13.91 21.26
C ALA A 412 13.86 -15.30 21.43
N LEU A 413 14.79 -15.44 22.38
CA LEU A 413 15.41 -16.72 22.74
C LEU A 413 14.40 -17.67 23.39
N GLU A 414 13.53 -17.17 24.27
CA GLU A 414 12.46 -17.95 24.89
C GLU A 414 11.46 -18.46 23.85
N ALA A 415 11.02 -17.58 22.93
CA ALA A 415 10.13 -17.93 21.82
C ALA A 415 10.74 -19.00 20.88
N LEU A 416 12.06 -18.95 20.64
CA LEU A 416 12.79 -19.96 19.88
C LEU A 416 12.91 -21.30 20.62
N THR A 417 13.06 -21.26 21.95
CA THR A 417 13.36 -22.45 22.77
C THR A 417 12.10 -23.26 23.08
N GLN A 418 10.99 -22.57 23.37
CA GLN A 418 9.76 -23.26 23.79
C GLN A 418 9.02 -23.92 22.62
N GLN A 419 9.30 -23.54 21.36
CA GLN A 419 8.33 -23.75 20.27
C GLN A 419 8.98 -24.21 18.93
N PRO A 420 8.78 -25.47 18.52
CA PRO A 420 9.60 -26.16 17.50
C PRO A 420 9.26 -25.83 16.03
N LEU A 421 8.31 -24.94 15.75
CA LEU A 421 7.69 -24.83 14.42
C LEU A 421 8.45 -24.02 13.35
N VAL A 422 9.53 -23.31 13.71
CA VAL A 422 10.15 -22.34 12.79
C VAL A 422 11.64 -22.59 12.65
N ASP A 423 12.08 -22.76 11.41
CA ASP A 423 13.49 -22.72 11.00
C ASP A 423 13.92 -21.24 10.91
N PRO A 424 14.81 -20.76 11.80
CA PRO A 424 15.25 -19.37 11.81
C PRO A 424 16.15 -18.99 10.62
N SER A 425 16.55 -19.97 9.79
CA SER A 425 17.33 -19.74 8.57
C SER A 425 16.47 -19.46 7.33
N VAL A 426 15.13 -19.62 7.39
CA VAL A 426 14.30 -19.27 6.22
C VAL A 426 14.21 -17.77 6.02
N ASN A 427 14.03 -17.39 4.75
CA ASN A 427 13.99 -16.01 4.27
C ASN A 427 15.33 -15.26 4.45
N GLU A 428 16.37 -15.76 3.77
CA GLU A 428 17.72 -15.19 3.78
C GLU A 428 18.35 -14.97 5.17
N SER A 429 18.00 -15.82 6.14
CA SER A 429 18.54 -15.71 7.50
C SER A 429 18.18 -14.37 8.18
N ALA A 430 16.97 -13.87 7.92
CA ALA A 430 16.45 -12.58 8.42
C ALA A 430 16.49 -12.44 9.96
N ALA A 431 16.25 -13.51 10.72
CA ALA A 431 16.38 -13.51 12.18
C ALA A 431 17.86 -13.60 12.65
N ILE A 432 18.71 -14.25 11.86
CA ILE A 432 20.13 -14.50 12.19
C ILE A 432 20.97 -13.25 11.96
N ARG A 433 20.72 -12.49 10.88
CA ARG A 433 21.46 -11.26 10.55
C ARG A 433 21.47 -10.26 11.72
N PRO A 434 20.34 -9.85 12.33
CA PRO A 434 20.32 -8.98 13.50
C PRO A 434 21.02 -9.58 14.72
N ALA A 435 20.86 -10.90 14.96
CA ALA A 435 21.50 -11.58 16.10
C ALA A 435 23.03 -11.50 16.03
N VAL A 436 23.59 -11.68 14.82
CA VAL A 436 25.03 -11.60 14.57
C VAL A 436 25.52 -10.15 14.59
N LEU A 437 24.74 -9.22 14.05
CA LEU A 437 25.07 -7.80 14.04
C LEU A 437 25.14 -7.20 15.45
N LEU A 438 24.16 -7.52 16.30
CA LEU A 438 24.05 -6.99 17.66
C LEU A 438 24.82 -7.81 18.70
N GLY A 439 25.38 -8.96 18.32
CA GLY A 439 26.26 -9.75 19.17
C GLY A 439 25.56 -10.50 20.32
N HIS A 440 24.31 -10.96 20.12
CA HIS A 440 23.57 -11.71 21.14
C HIS A 440 24.12 -13.12 21.36
N ALA A 441 25.05 -13.28 22.29
CA ALA A 441 25.77 -14.53 22.55
C ALA A 441 24.86 -15.73 22.87
N GLY A 442 23.78 -15.53 23.64
CA GLY A 442 22.84 -16.60 24.01
C GLY A 442 22.06 -17.14 22.79
N LEU A 443 21.55 -16.22 21.96
CA LEU A 443 20.77 -16.55 20.77
C LEU A 443 21.65 -17.20 19.69
N LEU A 444 22.88 -16.69 19.50
CA LEU A 444 23.86 -17.29 18.59
C LEU A 444 24.30 -18.70 19.02
N THR A 445 24.50 -18.92 20.33
CA THR A 445 24.82 -20.25 20.85
C THR A 445 23.68 -21.24 20.57
N ARG A 446 22.43 -20.82 20.73
CA ARG A 446 21.28 -21.70 20.49
C ARG A 446 21.04 -21.99 19.01
N LEU A 447 21.14 -20.97 18.14
CA LEU A 447 21.03 -21.10 16.68
C LEU A 447 22.10 -22.04 16.11
N ARG A 448 23.29 -22.11 16.71
CA ARG A 448 24.38 -23.03 16.31
C ARG A 448 24.07 -24.49 16.58
N VAL A 449 23.26 -24.78 17.59
CA VAL A 449 22.88 -26.14 18.01
C VAL A 449 21.47 -26.48 17.50
N ASP A 450 20.95 -25.70 16.56
CA ASP A 450 19.62 -25.92 16.00
C ASP A 450 19.73 -26.70 14.69
N ASP A 451 19.39 -27.99 14.73
CA ASP A 451 19.43 -28.91 13.58
C ASP A 451 18.56 -28.42 12.40
N ARG A 452 17.65 -27.46 12.63
CA ARG A 452 16.79 -26.86 11.59
C ARG A 452 17.56 -25.92 10.68
N VAL A 453 18.66 -25.34 11.15
CA VAL A 453 19.40 -24.29 10.44
C VAL A 453 20.32 -24.90 9.39
N LYS A 454 20.05 -24.62 8.11
CA LYS A 454 20.74 -25.27 6.98
C LYS A 454 22.00 -24.55 6.49
N ASP A 455 22.24 -23.30 6.91
CA ASP A 455 23.42 -22.54 6.51
C ASP A 455 24.69 -23.02 7.25
N THR A 456 25.84 -23.01 6.56
CA THR A 456 27.14 -23.35 7.15
C THR A 456 27.82 -22.12 7.78
N MET A 457 28.42 -22.26 8.97
CA MET A 457 29.08 -21.19 9.75
C MET A 457 29.97 -20.20 8.96
N PRO A 458 30.79 -20.62 7.97
CA PRO A 458 31.69 -19.69 7.26
C PRO A 458 30.97 -18.62 6.43
N LYS A 459 29.69 -18.85 6.09
CA LYS A 459 28.85 -17.89 5.37
C LYS A 459 28.39 -16.77 6.30
N TRP A 460 28.04 -17.09 7.55
CA TRP A 460 27.54 -16.12 8.52
C TRP A 460 28.57 -15.09 8.96
N ASP A 461 29.80 -15.51 9.25
CA ASP A 461 30.85 -14.58 9.68
C ASP A 461 31.29 -13.65 8.54
N LYS A 462 31.26 -14.15 7.28
CA LYS A 462 31.52 -13.33 6.09
C LYS A 462 30.38 -12.34 5.81
N ASP A 463 29.14 -12.82 5.85
CA ASP A 463 27.94 -11.98 5.65
C ASP A 463 27.81 -10.94 6.77
N ALA A 464 28.15 -11.29 8.02
CA ALA A 464 28.17 -10.39 9.15
C ALA A 464 29.17 -9.26 9.00
N LYS A 465 30.40 -9.57 8.58
CA LYS A 465 31.41 -8.55 8.32
C LYS A 465 30.94 -7.60 7.23
N LYS A 466 30.44 -8.16 6.12
CA LYS A 466 29.91 -7.38 4.99
C LYS A 466 28.74 -6.48 5.41
N LEU A 467 27.78 -7.00 6.19
CA LEU A 467 26.64 -6.21 6.69
C LEU A 467 27.07 -5.13 7.71
N ARG A 468 28.07 -5.38 8.57
CA ARG A 468 28.63 -4.34 9.45
C ARG A 468 29.26 -3.22 8.63
N ASP A 469 30.07 -3.57 7.65
CA ASP A 469 30.71 -2.61 6.74
C ASP A 469 29.65 -1.78 5.96
N GLU A 470 28.57 -2.43 5.49
CA GLU A 470 27.44 -1.76 4.80
C GLU A 470 26.63 -0.84 5.74
N MET A 471 26.36 -1.27 6.99
CA MET A 471 25.66 -0.46 7.98
C MET A 471 26.49 0.74 8.44
N ASP A 472 27.79 0.56 8.66
CA ASP A 472 28.68 1.65 9.03
C ASP A 472 28.82 2.64 7.88
N ALA A 473 28.81 2.17 6.62
CA ALA A 473 28.74 3.03 5.45
C ALA A 473 27.40 3.79 5.35
N GLN A 474 26.26 3.14 5.64
CA GLN A 474 24.94 3.80 5.67
C GLN A 474 24.84 4.83 6.79
N LYS A 475 25.29 4.51 8.01
CA LYS A 475 25.34 5.45 9.14
C LYS A 475 26.27 6.62 8.84
N ALA A 476 27.41 6.39 8.20
CA ALA A 476 28.31 7.45 7.75
C ALA A 476 27.65 8.32 6.66
N ALA A 477 26.91 7.72 5.72
CA ALA A 477 26.19 8.45 4.68
C ALA A 477 25.02 9.27 5.24
N GLU A 478 24.26 8.74 6.21
CA GLU A 478 23.16 9.44 6.86
C GLU A 478 23.68 10.54 7.80
N ALA A 479 24.75 10.29 8.55
CA ALA A 479 25.43 11.33 9.33
C ALA A 479 25.96 12.46 8.43
N LYS A 480 26.49 12.11 7.24
CA LYS A 480 26.90 13.10 6.23
C LYS A 480 25.70 13.87 5.68
N ARG A 481 24.58 13.20 5.38
CA ARG A 481 23.34 13.88 4.92
C ARG A 481 22.80 14.84 5.98
N ILE A 482 22.76 14.43 7.25
CA ILE A 482 22.32 15.28 8.37
C ILE A 482 23.26 16.48 8.52
N ALA A 483 24.58 16.28 8.42
CA ALA A 483 25.55 17.37 8.46
C ALA A 483 25.42 18.33 7.26
N ASP A 484 25.18 17.80 6.06
CA ASP A 484 24.94 18.59 4.84
C ASP A 484 23.62 19.36 4.93
N ASP A 485 22.56 18.77 5.48
CA ASP A 485 21.27 19.42 5.74
C ASP A 485 21.39 20.52 6.82
N GLU A 486 22.13 20.28 7.91
CA GLU A 486 22.43 21.31 8.91
C GLU A 486 23.25 22.46 8.32
N LEU A 487 24.23 22.15 7.46
CA LEU A 487 25.03 23.15 6.76
C LEU A 487 24.18 23.94 5.76
N ALA A 488 23.26 23.29 5.06
CA ALA A 488 22.31 23.93 4.16
C ALA A 488 21.34 24.84 4.92
N LYS A 489 20.85 24.40 6.09
CA LYS A 489 19.99 25.20 6.97
C LYS A 489 20.73 26.42 7.54
N ARG A 490 21.97 26.26 8.00
CA ARG A 490 22.84 27.37 8.42
C ARG A 490 23.14 28.35 7.29
N ARG A 491 23.32 27.87 6.06
CA ARG A 491 23.50 28.71 4.86
C ARG A 491 22.21 29.46 4.52
N ALA A 492 21.06 28.80 4.58
CA ALA A 492 19.76 29.42 4.36
C ALA A 492 19.43 30.49 5.41
N ASP A 493 19.80 30.28 6.67
CA ASP A 493 19.62 31.25 7.76
C ASP A 493 20.61 32.43 7.66
N ALA A 494 21.82 32.21 7.11
CA ALA A 494 22.84 33.25 6.93
C ALA A 494 22.64 34.11 5.66
N MET A 495 21.99 33.57 4.62
CA MET A 495 21.72 34.26 3.35
C MET A 495 20.93 35.57 3.51
N PRO A 496 19.81 35.63 4.27
CA PRO A 496 19.07 36.88 4.44
C PRO A 496 19.85 37.93 5.25
N ILE A 497 20.75 37.52 6.15
CA ILE A 497 21.63 38.42 6.91
C ILE A 497 22.68 39.04 5.99
N ALA A 498 23.30 38.23 5.12
CA ALA A 498 24.26 38.70 4.14
C ALA A 498 23.63 39.62 3.08
N GLU A 499 22.43 39.28 2.59
CA GLU A 499 21.68 40.12 1.64
C GLU A 499 21.27 41.47 2.27
N ALA A 500 20.86 41.49 3.54
CA ALA A 500 20.56 42.71 4.26
C ALA A 500 21.79 43.62 4.41
N GLU A 501 22.96 43.06 4.72
CA GLU A 501 24.19 43.83 4.85
C GLU A 501 24.71 44.34 3.49
N ILE A 502 24.58 43.56 2.42
CA ILE A 502 24.90 44.01 1.05
C ILE A 502 23.99 45.19 0.64
N LYS A 503 22.68 45.09 0.88
CA LYS A 503 21.74 46.20 0.62
C LYS A 503 22.07 47.44 1.45
N ARG A 504 22.46 47.27 2.72
CA ARG A 504 22.89 48.36 3.60
C ARG A 504 24.14 49.07 3.05
N LEU A 505 25.14 48.32 2.60
CA LEU A 505 26.36 48.88 2.00
C LEU A 505 26.08 49.59 0.67
N GLN A 506 25.22 49.02 -0.18
CA GLN A 506 24.78 49.66 -1.42
C GLN A 506 24.04 50.97 -1.16
N LYS A 507 23.15 51.00 -0.15
CA LYS A 507 22.44 52.21 0.27
C LYS A 507 23.42 53.30 0.75
N LEU A 508 24.37 52.95 1.62
CA LEU A 508 25.42 53.86 2.09
C LEU A 508 26.24 54.46 0.93
N GLN A 509 26.57 53.64 -0.07
CA GLN A 509 27.33 54.09 -1.24
C GLN A 509 26.53 55.05 -2.12
N LEU A 510 25.24 54.78 -2.34
CA LEU A 510 24.34 55.67 -3.09
C LEU A 510 24.04 56.97 -2.32
N GLU A 511 23.89 56.92 -0.99
CA GLU A 511 23.74 58.12 -0.15
C GLU A 511 24.98 59.01 -0.22
N LYS A 512 26.18 58.41 -0.20
CA LYS A 512 27.44 59.13 -0.42
C LYS A 512 27.47 59.79 -1.79
N GLN A 513 27.17 59.05 -2.86
CA GLN A 513 27.10 59.59 -4.22
C GLN A 513 26.09 60.74 -4.34
N ARG A 514 24.90 60.61 -3.73
CA ARG A 514 23.89 61.68 -3.66
C ARG A 514 24.43 62.93 -2.98
N SER A 515 25.13 62.76 -1.85
CA SER A 515 25.70 63.90 -1.10
C SER A 515 26.77 64.64 -1.90
N GLU A 516 27.65 63.91 -2.59
CA GLU A 516 28.70 64.48 -3.43
C GLU A 516 28.12 65.24 -4.64
N LEU A 517 27.09 64.67 -5.29
CA LEU A 517 26.40 65.32 -6.41
C LEU A 517 25.67 66.59 -5.96
N LYS A 518 24.98 66.57 -4.81
CA LYS A 518 24.33 67.76 -4.24
C LYS A 518 25.33 68.85 -3.86
N GLN A 519 26.48 68.47 -3.33
CA GLN A 519 27.55 69.41 -3.03
C GLN A 519 28.12 70.05 -4.31
N LYS A 520 28.37 69.25 -5.36
CA LYS A 520 28.80 69.76 -6.66
C LYS A 520 27.79 70.72 -7.29
N LEU A 521 26.50 70.38 -7.19
CA LEU A 521 25.41 71.24 -7.66
C LEU A 521 25.39 72.57 -6.89
N ALA A 522 25.48 72.54 -5.55
CA ALA A 522 25.51 73.75 -4.73
C ALA A 522 26.72 74.66 -5.05
N VAL A 523 27.89 74.07 -5.29
CA VAL A 523 29.09 74.81 -5.73
C VAL A 523 28.89 75.42 -7.12
N SER A 524 28.28 74.69 -8.06
CA SER A 524 27.94 75.22 -9.38
C SER A 524 26.93 76.38 -9.29
N GLU A 525 25.90 76.27 -8.45
CA GLU A 525 24.92 77.33 -8.21
C GLU A 525 25.56 78.59 -7.61
N GLN A 526 26.45 78.42 -6.62
CA GLN A 526 27.19 79.53 -6.02
C GLN A 526 28.09 80.22 -7.05
N ARG A 527 28.85 79.44 -7.85
CA ARG A 527 29.71 80.00 -8.91
C ARG A 527 28.94 80.84 -9.91
N TRP A 528 27.72 80.42 -10.26
CA TRP A 528 26.88 81.18 -11.17
C TRP A 528 26.23 82.40 -10.54
N LYS A 529 25.81 82.33 -9.28
CA LYS A 529 25.37 83.53 -8.55
C LYS A 529 26.49 84.56 -8.50
N GLN A 530 27.69 84.12 -8.11
CA GLN A 530 28.86 84.99 -8.03
C GLN A 530 29.23 85.57 -9.39
N ARG A 531 29.27 84.75 -10.45
CA ARG A 531 29.53 85.26 -11.81
C ARG A 531 28.47 86.25 -12.28
N LYS A 532 27.20 86.02 -11.94
CA LYS A 532 26.10 86.93 -12.25
C LYS A 532 26.23 88.26 -11.50
N ASP A 533 26.64 88.20 -10.24
CA ASP A 533 26.89 89.38 -9.41
C ASP A 533 28.13 90.14 -9.89
N ASP A 534 29.21 89.45 -10.24
CA ASP A 534 30.42 90.02 -10.85
C ASP A 534 30.09 90.69 -12.19
N PHE A 535 29.27 90.05 -13.04
CA PHE A 535 28.80 90.65 -14.29
C PHE A 535 27.98 91.93 -14.06
N ASN A 536 27.12 91.96 -13.03
CA ASN A 536 26.35 93.14 -12.67
C ASN A 536 27.24 94.26 -12.11
N ASN A 537 28.19 93.92 -11.24
CA ASN A 537 29.13 94.87 -10.64
C ASN A 537 30.07 95.46 -11.70
N ASP A 538 30.62 94.63 -12.58
CA ASP A 538 31.47 95.09 -13.69
C ASP A 538 30.71 96.01 -14.65
N ASN A 539 29.43 95.73 -14.92
CA ASN A 539 28.59 96.62 -15.73
C ASN A 539 28.36 97.96 -15.04
N GLN A 540 28.18 97.97 -13.71
CA GLN A 540 28.12 99.21 -12.93
C GLN A 540 29.47 99.96 -12.95
N GLU A 541 30.59 99.25 -12.84
CA GLU A 541 31.91 99.85 -12.84
C GLU A 541 32.27 100.43 -14.22
N ILE A 542 31.92 99.75 -15.32
CA ILE A 542 32.07 100.29 -16.69
C ILE A 542 31.20 101.54 -16.86
N ALA A 543 29.98 101.55 -16.32
CA ALA A 543 29.13 102.75 -16.35
C ALA A 543 29.72 103.90 -15.52
N HIS A 544 30.31 103.61 -14.36
CA HIS A 544 30.98 104.60 -13.52
C HIS A 544 32.30 105.11 -14.13
N ASP A 545 33.11 104.26 -14.75
CA ASP A 545 34.34 104.66 -15.45
C ASP A 545 34.03 105.50 -16.69
N HIS A 546 32.98 105.14 -17.44
CA HIS A 546 32.46 105.98 -18.52
C HIS A 546 32.13 107.39 -18.02
N ASN A 547 31.39 107.51 -16.91
CA ASN A 547 31.05 108.81 -16.33
C ASN A 547 32.30 109.56 -15.80
N ARG A 548 33.24 108.87 -15.14
CA ARG A 548 34.49 109.50 -14.65
C ARG A 548 35.36 110.02 -15.77
N ARG A 549 35.53 109.26 -16.86
CA ARG A 549 36.28 109.72 -18.04
C ARG A 549 35.61 110.92 -18.69
N HIS A 550 34.28 110.92 -18.73
CA HIS A 550 33.49 112.03 -19.24
C HIS A 550 33.69 113.31 -18.39
N GLU A 551 33.63 113.20 -17.06
CA GLU A 551 33.84 114.31 -16.10
C GLU A 551 35.29 114.82 -16.07
N ALA A 552 36.28 113.92 -15.99
CA ALA A 552 37.71 114.30 -15.98
C ALA A 552 38.15 114.97 -17.29
N MET A 553 37.51 114.59 -18.41
CA MET A 553 37.75 115.22 -19.71
C MET A 553 37.14 116.62 -19.77
N LYS A 554 35.93 116.83 -19.25
CA LYS A 554 35.35 118.18 -19.10
C LYS A 554 36.28 119.10 -18.30
N ALA A 555 36.86 118.60 -17.20
CA ALA A 555 37.80 119.35 -16.39
C ALA A 555 39.11 119.70 -17.13
N LYS A 556 39.70 118.76 -17.89
CA LYS A 556 40.93 119.02 -18.68
C LYS A 556 40.72 120.04 -19.80
N LEU A 557 39.60 119.97 -20.51
CA LEU A 557 39.33 120.88 -21.64
C LEU A 557 38.99 122.30 -21.16
N ALA A 558 38.33 122.43 -20.00
CA ALA A 558 38.13 123.73 -19.34
C ALA A 558 39.46 124.42 -18.94
N SER A 559 40.47 123.65 -18.50
CA SER A 559 41.80 124.20 -18.13
C SER A 559 42.67 124.63 -19.32
N ALA A 560 42.35 124.19 -20.54
CA ALA A 560 43.10 124.49 -21.77
C ALA A 560 42.50 125.65 -22.59
N GLY A 561 41.44 126.31 -22.11
CA GLY A 561 40.78 127.43 -22.80
C GLY A 561 39.96 127.03 -24.05
N ILE A 562 39.67 125.73 -24.22
CA ILE A 562 38.90 125.19 -25.36
C ILE A 562 37.48 124.87 -24.87
N GLY A 563 36.50 125.67 -25.29
CA GLY A 563 35.09 125.47 -24.94
C GLY A 563 34.43 124.31 -25.68
N GLU A 564 33.32 123.80 -25.13
CA GLU A 564 32.55 122.63 -25.59
C GLU A 564 32.07 122.69 -27.07
N GLN A 565 32.23 123.81 -27.78
CA GLN A 565 31.84 123.98 -29.20
C GLN A 565 32.99 123.81 -30.20
N HIS A 566 34.15 123.30 -29.78
CA HIS A 566 35.26 123.03 -30.70
C HIS A 566 35.04 121.69 -31.44
N PRO A 567 35.19 121.62 -32.77
CA PRO A 567 34.79 120.45 -33.59
C PRO A 567 35.56 119.15 -33.28
N SER A 568 36.71 119.24 -32.61
CA SER A 568 37.47 118.09 -32.12
C SER A 568 36.89 117.44 -30.85
N PHE A 569 35.95 118.09 -30.15
CA PHE A 569 35.26 117.54 -28.97
C PHE A 569 34.19 116.52 -29.38
N ASP A 570 33.36 116.85 -30.36
CA ASP A 570 32.19 116.04 -30.76
C ASP A 570 32.59 114.74 -31.50
N GLY A 571 33.66 114.79 -32.30
CA GLY A 571 34.23 113.59 -32.94
C GLY A 571 34.81 112.58 -31.94
N PHE A 572 35.26 113.04 -30.77
CA PHE A 572 35.84 112.17 -29.74
C PHE A 572 34.76 111.56 -28.82
N VAL A 573 33.67 112.29 -28.54
CA VAL A 573 32.53 111.77 -27.76
C VAL A 573 31.85 110.60 -28.49
N LYS A 574 31.58 110.74 -29.80
CA LYS A 574 31.01 109.65 -30.61
C LYS A 574 31.90 108.41 -30.68
N ASN A 575 33.23 108.60 -30.67
CA ASN A 575 34.16 107.48 -30.68
C ASN A 575 34.18 106.75 -29.33
N ASN A 576 33.99 107.48 -28.22
CA ASN A 576 33.94 106.90 -26.88
C ASN A 576 32.66 106.08 -26.65
N GLU A 577 31.51 106.54 -27.14
CA GLU A 577 30.23 105.78 -27.10
C GLU A 577 30.26 104.51 -27.96
N HIS A 578 30.90 104.57 -29.13
CA HIS A 578 31.03 103.40 -30.01
C HIS A 578 31.91 102.29 -29.39
N ILE A 579 32.94 102.68 -28.64
CA ILE A 579 33.84 101.77 -27.93
C ILE A 579 33.13 101.09 -26.75
N THR A 580 32.34 101.82 -25.96
CA THR A 580 31.58 101.26 -24.84
C THR A 580 30.46 100.33 -25.30
N HIS A 581 29.67 100.70 -26.31
CA HIS A 581 28.63 99.83 -26.86
C HIS A 581 29.18 98.56 -27.52
N GLY A 582 30.32 98.67 -28.23
CA GLY A 582 30.99 97.51 -28.84
C GLY A 582 31.53 96.52 -27.80
N MET A 583 32.03 97.02 -26.66
CA MET A 583 32.46 96.18 -25.54
C MET A 583 31.27 95.49 -24.85
N TRP A 584 30.14 96.17 -24.67
CA TRP A 584 28.93 95.58 -24.10
C TRP A 584 28.35 94.44 -24.97
N ALA A 585 28.30 94.62 -26.29
CA ALA A 585 27.76 93.62 -27.21
C ALA A 585 28.59 92.33 -27.25
N LYS A 586 29.93 92.43 -27.36
CA LYS A 586 30.81 91.25 -27.35
C LYS A 586 30.76 90.50 -26.02
N ARG A 587 30.61 91.20 -24.90
CA ARG A 587 30.55 90.59 -23.57
C ARG A 587 29.21 89.89 -23.31
N ALA A 588 28.10 90.47 -23.78
CA ALA A 588 26.78 89.84 -23.69
C ALA A 588 26.68 88.54 -24.49
N GLU A 589 27.39 88.44 -25.62
CA GLU A 589 27.43 87.24 -26.45
C GLU A 589 28.25 86.11 -25.82
N GLN A 590 29.39 86.45 -25.20
CA GLN A 590 30.20 85.51 -24.40
C GLN A 590 29.43 84.97 -23.19
N GLU A 591 28.66 85.82 -22.51
CA GLU A 591 27.85 85.42 -21.35
C GLU A 591 26.67 84.50 -21.75
N LYS A 592 26.05 84.74 -22.92
CA LYS A 592 25.03 83.82 -23.46
C LYS A 592 25.58 82.42 -23.74
N ALA A 593 26.79 82.33 -24.30
CA ALA A 593 27.43 81.05 -24.58
C ALA A 593 27.83 80.32 -23.28
N ALA A 594 28.43 81.04 -22.32
CA ALA A 594 28.82 80.49 -21.02
C ALA A 594 27.61 80.06 -20.16
N GLY A 595 26.55 80.87 -20.13
CA GLY A 595 25.32 80.57 -19.41
C GLY A 595 24.57 79.35 -19.96
N LYS A 596 24.65 79.09 -21.27
CA LYS A 596 24.05 77.90 -21.88
C LYS A 596 24.78 76.62 -21.46
N LEU A 597 26.12 76.61 -21.53
CA LEU A 597 26.93 75.45 -21.10
C LEU A 597 26.72 75.11 -19.61
N GLU A 598 26.69 76.11 -18.73
CA GLU A 598 26.45 75.88 -17.30
C GLU A 598 25.02 75.42 -17.00
N SER A 599 24.04 75.83 -17.83
CA SER A 599 22.66 75.35 -17.70
C SER A 599 22.53 73.87 -18.05
N GLU A 600 23.20 73.42 -19.12
CA GLU A 600 23.23 72.02 -19.55
C GLU A 600 23.97 71.14 -18.51
N GLU A 601 25.09 71.62 -17.94
CA GLU A 601 25.79 70.90 -16.86
C GLU A 601 24.94 70.75 -15.60
N ARG A 602 24.16 71.76 -15.22
CA ARG A 602 23.22 71.66 -14.08
C ARG A 602 22.08 70.71 -14.35
N GLU A 603 21.50 70.76 -15.54
CA GLU A 603 20.42 69.87 -15.93
C GLU A 603 20.88 68.40 -15.90
N ALA A 604 22.08 68.11 -16.39
CA ALA A 604 22.70 66.79 -16.30
C ALA A 604 22.94 66.35 -14.83
N MET A 605 23.39 67.26 -13.95
CA MET A 605 23.55 66.96 -12.52
C MET A 605 22.21 66.68 -11.84
N HIS A 606 21.15 67.41 -12.17
CA HIS A 606 19.80 67.16 -11.66
C HIS A 606 19.26 65.78 -12.10
N GLN A 607 19.48 65.40 -13.35
CA GLN A 607 19.11 64.07 -13.86
C GLN A 607 19.85 62.94 -13.12
N LEU A 608 21.17 63.07 -12.94
CA LEU A 608 21.96 62.09 -12.19
C LEU A 608 21.52 61.96 -10.72
N ILE A 609 21.17 63.08 -10.07
CA ILE A 609 20.63 63.05 -8.70
C ILE A 609 19.29 62.31 -8.67
N ALA A 610 18.41 62.55 -9.63
CA ALA A 610 17.10 61.89 -9.72
C ALA A 610 17.25 60.37 -9.94
N GLU A 611 18.21 59.93 -10.78
CA GLU A 611 18.51 58.50 -10.97
C GLU A 611 19.03 57.83 -9.68
N VAL A 612 19.91 58.52 -8.94
CA VAL A 612 20.43 58.00 -7.66
C VAL A 612 19.31 57.92 -6.62
N GLU A 613 18.42 58.92 -6.58
CA GLU A 613 17.26 58.92 -5.68
C GLU A 613 16.24 57.81 -6.02
N GLN A 614 16.03 57.51 -7.32
CA GLN A 614 15.23 56.35 -7.73
C GLN A 614 15.86 55.02 -7.30
N LYS A 615 17.18 54.86 -7.47
CA LYS A 615 17.91 53.66 -7.02
C LYS A 615 17.85 53.49 -5.50
N LEU A 616 17.90 54.59 -4.73
CA LEU A 616 17.72 54.59 -3.28
C LEU A 616 16.29 54.25 -2.84
N ALA A 617 15.27 54.62 -3.63
CA ALA A 617 13.88 54.29 -3.33
C ALA A 617 13.54 52.81 -3.66
N ALA A 618 14.27 52.21 -4.61
CA ALA A 618 14.10 50.81 -4.99
C ALA A 618 14.78 49.81 -4.04
N LEU A 619 15.79 50.27 -3.28
CA LEU A 619 16.51 49.50 -2.25
C LEU A 619 15.85 49.63 -0.88
#